data_AF-A0A0P7VSK8-F1
#
_entry.id   AF-A0A0P7VSK8-F1
#
_cell.length_a   1.000
_cell.length_b   1.000
_cell.length_c   1.000
_cell.angle_alpha   90.00
_cell.angle_beta   90.00
_cell.angle_gamma   90.00
#
_symmetry.space_group_name_H-M   'P 1'
#
loop_
_entity.id
_entity.type
_entity.pdbx_description
1 polymer ?
#
loop_
_entity_poly.entity_id
_entity_poly.type
_entity_poly.pdbx_seq_one_letter_code
_entity_poly.pdbx_strand_id
1 'polypeptide(L)'
;MGHSGESGRGQGLHNPDPVVREAFIMSYDYINYVTAAPGKPVPAAPTAASAALRHAGDELLLKFPIFFRRWPRIFQDVTESSACPMLLAILDEHFSPTAPGGRRRELAWSAILSVYVLAGQMAVHCQEKGMMGALPQLQECVGEYVERLICPEIRDKGGWDGFVSRFGKKQNLETQVKRVCCYALLLLATGIFFHLLWKRRHL
;
A
#
# COMPACT_ATOMS: atom_id res chain seq x y z
N MET A 1 -20.14 23.74 -26.05
CA MET A 1 -19.72 23.55 -24.66
C MET A 1 -20.37 22.28 -24.15
N GLY A 2 -19.61 21.19 -24.10
CA GLY A 2 -20.09 19.90 -23.59
C GLY A 2 -18.87 19.15 -23.07
N HIS A 3 -18.56 19.34 -21.79
CA HIS A 3 -17.52 18.54 -21.15
C HIS A 3 -18.15 17.24 -20.66
N SER A 4 -17.89 16.20 -21.44
CA SER A 4 -17.93 14.79 -21.07
C SER A 4 -17.19 14.59 -19.74
N GLY A 5 -17.92 14.43 -18.62
CA GLY A 5 -17.31 14.28 -17.30
C GLY A 5 -17.66 12.98 -16.57
N GLU A 6 -18.63 12.19 -17.05
CA GLU A 6 -19.21 11.10 -16.25
C GLU A 6 -18.99 9.68 -16.80
N SER A 7 -18.48 9.48 -18.02
CA SER A 7 -18.46 8.14 -18.65
C SER A 7 -17.21 7.28 -18.40
N GLY A 8 -16.29 7.69 -17.53
CA GLY A 8 -14.96 7.05 -17.37
C GLY A 8 -14.65 6.44 -16.01
N ARG A 9 -15.45 6.69 -14.96
CA ARG A 9 -15.12 6.25 -13.59
C ARG A 9 -15.12 4.71 -13.49
N GLY A 10 -14.00 4.14 -13.03
CA GLY A 10 -13.88 2.70 -12.77
C GLY A 10 -13.63 1.85 -14.03
N GLN A 11 -13.31 2.45 -15.18
CA GLN A 11 -12.96 1.68 -16.38
C GLN A 11 -11.71 0.81 -16.13
N GLY A 12 -10.72 1.33 -15.40
CA GLY A 12 -9.51 0.59 -15.07
C GLY A 12 -9.75 -0.66 -14.20
N LEU A 13 -10.79 -0.67 -13.37
CA LEU A 13 -11.15 -1.83 -12.53
C LEU A 13 -11.63 -3.03 -13.37
N HIS A 14 -12.10 -2.78 -14.60
CA HIS A 14 -12.55 -3.81 -15.53
C HIS A 14 -11.53 -4.10 -16.65
N ASN A 15 -10.37 -3.45 -16.65
CA ASN A 15 -9.35 -3.59 -17.69
C ASN A 15 -8.92 -5.06 -17.87
N PRO A 16 -8.91 -5.64 -19.08
CA PRO A 16 -8.57 -7.06 -19.30
C PRO A 16 -7.16 -7.44 -18.83
N ASP A 17 -6.20 -6.51 -18.81
CA ASP A 17 -4.85 -6.76 -18.32
C ASP A 17 -4.85 -6.87 -16.77
N PRO A 18 -4.46 -8.02 -16.19
CA PRO A 18 -4.47 -8.21 -14.74
C PRO A 18 -3.49 -7.28 -14.01
N VAL A 19 -2.37 -6.89 -14.62
CA VAL A 19 -1.40 -5.98 -13.99
C VAL A 19 -1.99 -4.58 -13.87
N VAL A 20 -2.67 -4.13 -14.92
CA VAL A 20 -3.36 -2.82 -14.92
C VAL A 20 -4.54 -2.86 -13.96
N ARG A 21 -5.38 -3.90 -14.04
CA ARG A 21 -6.53 -4.05 -13.15
C ARG A 21 -6.13 -3.98 -11.67
N GLU A 22 -5.05 -4.68 -11.30
CA GLU A 22 -4.52 -4.67 -9.95
C GLU A 22 -4.04 -3.27 -9.53
N ALA A 23 -3.45 -2.49 -10.46
CA ALA A 23 -3.06 -1.11 -10.20
C ALA A 23 -4.24 -0.23 -9.76
N PHE A 24 -5.37 -0.34 -10.47
CA PHE A 24 -6.61 0.36 -10.12
C PHE A 24 -7.22 -0.18 -8.83
N ILE A 25 -7.25 -1.50 -8.61
CA ILE A 25 -7.73 -2.08 -7.35
C ILE A 25 -6.93 -1.51 -6.17
N MET A 26 -5.60 -1.47 -6.27
CA MET A 26 -4.75 -0.89 -5.24
C MET A 26 -5.02 0.60 -5.01
N SER A 27 -5.23 1.39 -6.08
CA SER A 27 -5.55 2.83 -5.97
C SER A 27 -6.87 3.06 -5.23
N TYR A 28 -7.93 2.37 -5.66
CA TYR A 28 -9.25 2.44 -5.06
C TYR A 28 -9.23 1.97 -3.61
N ASP A 29 -8.64 0.80 -3.37
CA ASP A 29 -8.54 0.20 -2.05
C ASP A 29 -7.80 1.09 -1.06
N TYR A 30 -6.61 1.56 -1.43
CA TYR A 30 -5.76 2.29 -0.51
C TYR A 30 -6.34 3.66 -0.15
N ILE A 31 -6.93 4.39 -1.12
CA ILE A 31 -7.61 5.66 -0.85
C ILE A 31 -8.82 5.43 0.07
N ASN A 32 -9.64 4.42 -0.20
CA ASN A 32 -10.77 4.08 0.68
C ASN A 32 -10.31 3.66 2.08
N TYR A 33 -9.19 2.96 2.19
CA TYR A 33 -8.61 2.52 3.45
C TYR A 33 -8.17 3.71 4.32
N VAL A 34 -7.37 4.62 3.77
CA VAL A 34 -6.83 5.74 4.55
C VAL A 34 -7.85 6.85 4.84
N THR A 35 -8.92 6.93 4.04
CA THR A 35 -10.04 7.87 4.25
C THR A 35 -11.24 7.23 4.94
N ALA A 36 -11.10 5.99 5.45
CA ALA A 36 -12.17 5.31 6.16
C ALA A 36 -12.55 6.08 7.43
N ALA A 37 -13.86 6.22 7.67
CA ALA A 37 -14.36 6.93 8.85
C ALA A 37 -13.88 6.24 10.14
N PRO A 38 -13.43 7.02 11.15
CA PRO A 38 -12.98 6.46 12.42
C PRO A 38 -14.03 5.55 13.06
N GLY A 39 -13.61 4.40 13.58
CA GLY A 39 -14.49 3.46 14.30
C GLY A 39 -15.33 2.55 13.41
N LYS A 40 -15.27 2.67 12.08
CA LYS A 40 -15.87 1.66 11.18
C LYS A 40 -14.93 0.46 11.01
N PRO A 41 -15.45 -0.78 10.99
CA PRO A 41 -14.65 -1.95 10.64
C PRO A 41 -14.05 -1.78 9.24
N VAL A 42 -12.72 -1.86 9.17
CA VAL A 42 -12.01 -1.83 7.88
C VAL A 42 -12.18 -3.20 7.21
N PRO A 43 -12.71 -3.26 5.97
CA PRO A 43 -12.83 -4.52 5.25
C PRO A 43 -11.44 -5.12 4.97
N ALA A 44 -11.39 -6.44 4.82
CA ALA A 44 -10.18 -7.11 4.37
C ALA A 44 -9.72 -6.53 3.03
N ALA A 45 -8.41 -6.46 2.82
CA ALA A 45 -7.86 -6.02 1.53
C ALA A 45 -8.29 -6.99 0.43
N PRO A 46 -8.71 -6.49 -0.75
CA PRO A 46 -9.25 -7.32 -1.83
C PRO A 46 -8.21 -8.26 -2.45
N THR A 47 -6.93 -7.90 -2.34
CA THR A 47 -5.81 -8.63 -2.95
C THR A 47 -4.58 -8.62 -2.05
N ALA A 48 -3.62 -9.51 -2.35
CA ALA A 48 -2.35 -9.55 -1.63
C ALA A 48 -1.52 -8.27 -1.83
N ALA A 49 -1.56 -7.66 -3.02
CA ALA A 49 -0.85 -6.41 -3.29
C ALA A 49 -1.49 -5.23 -2.55
N SER A 50 -2.83 -5.18 -2.47
CA SER A 50 -3.54 -4.22 -1.62
C SER A 50 -3.19 -4.40 -0.14
N ALA A 51 -3.15 -5.65 0.35
CA ALA A 51 -2.74 -5.95 1.72
C ALA A 51 -1.29 -5.51 2.01
N ALA A 52 -0.38 -5.77 1.08
CA ALA A 52 1.02 -5.35 1.16
C ALA A 52 1.14 -3.82 1.17
N LEU A 53 0.36 -3.13 0.33
CA LEU A 53 0.34 -1.67 0.25
C LEU A 53 -0.16 -1.04 1.55
N ARG A 54 -1.30 -1.51 2.09
CA ARG A 54 -1.80 -1.05 3.40
C ARG A 54 -0.74 -1.24 4.49
N HIS A 55 -0.16 -2.44 4.58
CA HIS A 55 0.85 -2.75 5.59
C HIS A 55 2.10 -1.87 5.48
N ALA A 56 2.68 -1.74 4.28
CA ALA A 56 3.90 -0.96 4.09
C ALA A 56 3.65 0.55 4.16
N GLY A 57 2.47 1.02 3.73
CA GLY A 57 2.05 2.41 3.87
C GLY A 57 1.94 2.81 5.34
N ASP A 58 1.26 2.00 6.16
CA ASP A 58 1.15 2.22 7.61
C ASP A 58 2.53 2.23 8.27
N GLU A 59 3.37 1.24 7.98
CA GLU A 59 4.74 1.16 8.51
C GLU A 59 5.58 2.38 8.13
N LEU A 60 5.45 2.87 6.89
CA LEU A 60 6.17 4.05 6.42
C LEU A 60 5.73 5.31 7.16
N LEU A 61 4.42 5.51 7.31
CA LEU A 61 3.85 6.67 8.02
C LEU A 61 4.19 6.64 9.52
N LEU A 62 4.14 5.46 10.15
CA LEU A 62 4.47 5.27 11.56
C LEU A 62 5.96 5.47 11.85
N LYS A 63 6.85 4.93 11.01
CA LYS A 63 8.31 4.99 11.24
C LYS A 63 8.93 6.32 10.85
N PHE A 64 8.35 7.03 9.88
CA PHE A 64 8.92 8.27 9.38
C PHE A 64 7.95 9.45 9.36
N PRO A 65 7.32 9.80 10.50
CA PRO A 65 6.31 10.86 10.56
C PRO A 65 6.86 12.23 10.13
N ILE A 66 8.18 12.44 10.23
CA ILE A 66 8.84 13.71 9.91
C ILE A 66 8.72 14.08 8.43
N PHE A 67 8.78 13.10 7.49
CA PHE A 67 8.67 13.41 6.06
C PHE A 67 7.27 13.91 5.69
N PHE A 68 6.24 13.39 6.36
CA PHE A 68 4.85 13.70 6.09
C PHE A 68 4.36 14.98 6.78
N ARG A 69 5.06 15.47 7.82
CA ARG A 69 4.73 16.74 8.50
C ARG A 69 4.72 17.97 7.58
N ARG A 70 5.42 17.93 6.44
CA ARG A 70 5.46 19.04 5.47
C ARG A 70 4.29 19.01 4.50
N TRP A 71 3.60 17.88 4.36
CA TRP A 71 2.58 17.68 3.33
C TRP A 71 1.37 18.61 3.47
N PRO A 72 0.86 18.94 4.68
CA PRO A 72 -0.20 19.93 4.82
C PRO A 72 0.15 21.31 4.25
N ARG A 73 1.44 21.68 4.21
CA ARG A 73 1.90 22.92 3.58
C ARG A 73 1.99 22.78 2.06
N ILE A 74 2.43 21.62 1.57
CA ILE A 74 2.50 21.34 0.12
C ILE A 74 1.09 21.33 -0.47
N PHE A 75 0.11 20.81 0.25
CA PHE A 75 -1.27 20.68 -0.20
C PHE A 75 -2.15 21.88 0.15
N GLN A 76 -1.60 22.95 0.72
CA GLN A 76 -2.38 24.05 1.28
C GLN A 76 -3.30 24.73 0.25
N ASP A 77 -2.87 24.80 -1.01
CA ASP A 77 -3.61 25.44 -2.12
C ASP A 77 -4.37 24.42 -2.99
N VAL A 78 -4.47 23.16 -2.53
CA VAL A 78 -5.25 22.13 -3.23
C VAL A 78 -6.72 22.45 -3.15
N THR A 79 -7.38 22.39 -4.31
CA THR A 79 -8.83 22.43 -4.45
C THR A 79 -9.32 21.09 -5.01
N GLU A 80 -10.62 20.86 -4.93
CA GLU A 80 -11.22 19.63 -5.46
C GLU A 80 -10.89 19.39 -6.95
N SER A 81 -10.80 20.46 -7.75
CA SER A 81 -10.45 20.39 -9.17
C SER A 81 -8.94 20.34 -9.45
N SER A 82 -8.10 20.75 -8.49
CA SER A 82 -6.64 20.77 -8.66
C SER A 82 -5.91 19.58 -8.02
N ALA A 83 -6.61 18.75 -7.24
CA ALA A 83 -6.02 17.63 -6.51
C ALA A 83 -5.27 16.63 -7.41
N CYS A 84 -5.92 16.12 -8.46
CA CYS A 84 -5.26 15.24 -9.44
C CYS A 84 -4.10 15.91 -10.18
N PRO A 85 -4.28 17.06 -10.86
CA PRO A 85 -3.18 17.66 -11.61
C PRO A 85 -1.99 18.05 -10.72
N MET A 86 -2.22 18.50 -9.48
CA MET A 86 -1.14 18.76 -8.53
C MET A 86 -0.43 17.47 -8.11
N LEU A 87 -1.17 16.41 -7.79
CA LEU A 87 -0.59 15.11 -7.46
C LEU A 87 0.29 14.59 -8.61
N LEU A 88 -0.23 14.59 -9.83
CA LEU A 88 0.51 14.12 -11.01
C LEU A 88 1.77 14.96 -11.27
N ALA A 89 1.72 16.28 -11.07
CA ALA A 89 2.90 17.14 -11.19
C ALA A 89 4.00 16.77 -10.17
N ILE A 90 3.63 16.55 -8.91
CA ILE A 90 4.58 16.10 -7.86
C ILE A 90 5.14 14.72 -8.20
N LEU A 91 4.30 13.83 -8.73
CA LEU A 91 4.72 12.48 -9.13
C LEU A 91 5.70 12.52 -10.30
N ASP A 92 5.42 13.31 -11.33
CA ASP A 92 6.30 13.48 -12.49
C ASP A 92 7.64 14.11 -12.10
N GLU A 93 7.65 15.08 -11.18
CA GLU A 93 8.89 15.71 -10.71
C GLU A 93 9.81 14.73 -9.96
N HIS A 94 9.24 13.87 -9.11
CA HIS A 94 10.04 13.05 -8.20
C HIS A 94 10.18 11.57 -8.60
N PHE A 95 9.24 11.06 -9.40
CA PHE A 95 9.10 9.63 -9.70
C PHE A 95 9.07 9.32 -11.20
N SER A 96 9.24 10.32 -12.08
CA SER A 96 9.31 10.05 -13.51
C SER A 96 10.41 9.03 -13.85
N PRO A 97 10.08 7.98 -14.63
CA PRO A 97 11.04 6.95 -15.04
C PRO A 97 12.07 7.47 -16.05
N THR A 98 11.92 8.69 -16.55
CA THR A 98 12.82 9.28 -17.55
C THR A 98 13.71 10.34 -16.89
N ALA A 99 15.00 10.03 -16.75
CA ALA A 99 15.98 11.00 -16.27
C ALA A 99 16.31 12.06 -17.34
N PRO A 100 16.79 13.27 -16.96
CA PRO A 100 17.34 14.23 -17.90
C PRO A 100 18.44 13.55 -18.74
N GLY A 101 18.25 13.49 -20.06
CA GLY A 101 19.13 12.76 -20.98
C GLY A 101 18.58 11.44 -21.52
N GLY A 102 17.32 11.10 -21.27
CA GLY A 102 16.61 10.00 -21.96
C GLY A 102 16.96 8.60 -21.45
N ARG A 103 17.72 8.48 -20.36
CA ARG A 103 18.03 7.19 -19.75
C ARG A 103 16.86 6.74 -18.87
N ARG A 104 16.32 5.55 -19.16
CA ARG A 104 15.28 4.90 -18.36
C ARG A 104 15.84 4.56 -16.99
N ARG A 105 15.25 5.10 -15.94
CA ARG A 105 15.61 4.81 -14.54
C ARG A 105 14.87 3.55 -14.11
N GLU A 106 15.57 2.61 -13.52
CA GLU A 106 14.92 1.45 -12.95
C GLU A 106 13.99 1.88 -11.80
N LEU A 107 12.69 1.59 -11.95
CA LEU A 107 11.70 1.93 -10.95
C LEU A 107 11.81 0.97 -9.77
N ALA A 108 12.22 1.49 -8.62
CA ALA A 108 12.29 0.72 -7.38
C ALA A 108 10.90 0.47 -6.80
N TRP A 109 10.67 -0.69 -6.16
CA TRP A 109 9.41 -0.98 -5.47
C TRP A 109 9.04 0.08 -4.41
N SER A 110 10.04 0.70 -3.76
CA SER A 110 9.81 1.79 -2.81
C SER A 110 9.32 3.09 -3.46
N ALA A 111 9.69 3.33 -4.73
CA ALA A 111 9.14 4.44 -5.50
C ALA A 111 7.65 4.22 -5.76
N ILE A 112 7.28 3.01 -6.20
CA ILE A 112 5.88 2.61 -6.40
C ILE A 112 5.07 2.76 -5.10
N LEU A 113 5.59 2.29 -3.96
CA LEU A 113 4.96 2.49 -2.66
C LEU A 113 4.73 3.99 -2.36
N SER A 114 5.72 4.83 -2.64
CA SER A 114 5.63 6.27 -2.38
C SER A 114 4.55 6.96 -3.22
N VAL A 115 4.32 6.51 -4.47
CA VAL A 115 3.22 7.02 -5.32
C VAL A 115 1.88 6.84 -4.62
N TYR A 116 1.57 5.63 -4.18
CA TYR A 116 0.31 5.32 -3.50
C TYR A 116 0.19 6.03 -2.14
N VAL A 117 1.26 6.08 -1.35
CA VAL A 117 1.25 6.77 -0.05
C VAL A 117 1.00 8.26 -0.23
N LEU A 118 1.63 8.90 -1.23
CA LEU A 118 1.41 10.30 -1.55
C LEU A 118 -0.04 10.58 -1.95
N ALA A 119 -0.59 9.76 -2.85
CA ALA A 119 -1.99 9.82 -3.23
C ALA A 119 -2.93 9.66 -2.02
N GLY A 120 -2.64 8.71 -1.14
CA GLY A 120 -3.45 8.47 0.06
C GLY A 120 -3.49 9.68 1.00
N GLN A 121 -2.36 10.35 1.24
CA GLN A 121 -2.36 11.54 2.09
C GLN A 121 -2.96 12.77 1.41
N MET A 122 -2.85 12.89 0.07
CA MET A 122 -3.61 13.89 -0.68
C MET A 122 -5.12 13.67 -0.49
N ALA A 123 -5.58 12.41 -0.53
CA ALA A 123 -6.97 12.06 -0.30
C ALA A 123 -7.43 12.36 1.13
N VAL A 124 -6.61 12.05 2.14
CA VAL A 124 -6.88 12.42 3.55
C VAL A 124 -6.99 13.94 3.69
N HIS A 125 -6.06 14.70 3.10
CA HIS A 125 -6.11 16.16 3.10
C HIS A 125 -7.40 16.69 2.47
N CYS A 126 -7.80 16.14 1.32
CA CYS A 126 -9.05 16.50 0.67
C CYS A 126 -10.27 16.22 1.55
N GLN A 127 -10.31 15.05 2.19
CA GLN A 127 -11.39 14.67 3.10
C GLN A 127 -11.46 15.61 4.32
N GLU A 128 -10.34 15.92 4.96
CA GLU A 128 -10.26 16.83 6.12
C GLU A 128 -10.75 18.25 5.78
N LYS A 129 -10.62 18.67 4.52
CA LYS A 129 -11.09 19.96 3.99
C LYS A 129 -12.50 19.91 3.41
N GLY A 130 -13.19 18.77 3.48
CA GLY A 130 -14.55 18.60 2.95
C GLY A 130 -14.62 18.46 1.42
N MET A 131 -13.50 18.24 0.73
CA MET A 131 -13.38 18.10 -0.73
C MET A 131 -13.67 16.65 -1.17
N MET A 132 -14.83 16.11 -0.79
CA MET A 132 -15.15 14.70 -0.96
C MET A 132 -15.22 14.25 -2.43
N GLY A 133 -15.53 15.16 -3.36
CA GLY A 133 -15.59 14.81 -4.79
C GLY A 133 -14.22 14.65 -5.45
N ALA A 134 -13.12 14.99 -4.76
CA ALA A 134 -11.75 14.72 -5.21
C ALA A 134 -11.40 13.23 -5.08
N LEU A 135 -11.98 12.51 -4.12
CA LEU A 135 -11.55 11.15 -3.78
C LEU A 135 -11.71 10.17 -4.96
N PRO A 136 -12.88 10.09 -5.64
CA PRO A 136 -13.00 9.21 -6.81
C PRO A 136 -12.12 9.65 -7.99
N GLN A 137 -11.83 10.95 -8.10
CA GLN A 137 -10.92 11.46 -9.14
C GLN A 137 -9.48 10.99 -8.87
N LEU A 138 -9.04 11.10 -7.61
CA LEU A 138 -7.73 10.62 -7.16
C LEU A 138 -7.56 9.12 -7.38
N GLN A 139 -8.60 8.32 -7.12
CA GLN A 139 -8.60 6.88 -7.39
C GLN A 139 -8.32 6.56 -8.86
N GLU A 140 -9.04 7.23 -9.77
CA GLU A 140 -8.88 7.02 -11.20
C GLU A 140 -7.52 7.54 -11.70
N CYS A 141 -7.17 8.80 -11.39
CA CYS A 141 -5.97 9.44 -11.93
C CYS A 141 -4.67 8.77 -11.45
N VAL A 142 -4.66 8.21 -10.24
CA VAL A 142 -3.53 7.40 -9.76
C VAL A 142 -3.47 6.05 -10.46
N GLY A 143 -4.62 5.40 -10.68
CA GLY A 143 -4.69 4.18 -11.48
C GLY A 143 -4.13 4.38 -12.89
N GLU A 144 -4.57 5.43 -13.59
CA GLU A 144 -4.09 5.79 -14.93
C GLU A 144 -2.59 6.12 -14.96
N TYR A 145 -2.09 6.81 -13.93
CA TYR A 145 -0.66 7.10 -13.80
C TYR A 145 0.18 5.82 -13.69
N VAL A 146 -0.25 4.91 -12.81
CA VAL A 146 0.43 3.62 -12.58
C VAL A 146 0.31 2.72 -13.81
N GLU A 147 -0.85 2.69 -14.48
CA GLU A 147 -1.04 2.01 -15.76
C GLU A 147 -0.02 2.48 -16.80
N ARG A 148 0.13 3.80 -16.95
CA ARG A 148 0.97 4.36 -18.00
C ARG A 148 2.46 4.20 -17.72
N LEU A 149 2.90 4.42 -16.48
CA LEU A 149 4.33 4.54 -16.17
C LEU A 149 4.92 3.34 -15.44
N ILE A 150 4.12 2.58 -14.70
CA ILE A 150 4.62 1.53 -13.81
C ILE A 150 4.32 0.15 -14.37
N CYS A 151 3.09 -0.09 -14.86
CA CYS A 151 2.69 -1.38 -15.40
C CYS A 151 3.64 -1.90 -16.51
N PRO A 152 4.13 -1.07 -17.46
CA PRO A 152 5.10 -1.51 -18.45
C PRO A 152 6.44 -1.95 -17.84
N GLU A 153 6.87 -1.37 -16.72
CA GLU A 153 8.15 -1.70 -16.06
C GLU A 153 8.06 -3.00 -15.25
N ILE A 154 6.92 -3.24 -14.59
CA ILE A 154 6.76 -4.38 -13.69
C ILE A 154 6.29 -5.62 -14.41
N ARG A 155 5.73 -5.50 -15.63
CA ARG A 155 5.30 -6.65 -16.43
C ARG A 155 6.46 -7.61 -16.69
N ASP A 156 7.63 -7.07 -17.02
CA ASP A 156 8.85 -7.84 -17.24
C ASP A 156 9.45 -8.41 -15.94
N LYS A 157 8.95 -7.97 -14.78
CA LYS A 157 9.38 -8.41 -13.43
C LYS A 157 8.37 -9.36 -12.76
N GLY A 158 7.41 -9.91 -13.50
CA GLY A 158 6.39 -10.81 -12.95
C GLY A 158 5.19 -10.09 -12.33
N GLY A 159 4.94 -8.83 -12.71
CA GLY A 159 3.81 -8.04 -12.21
C GLY A 159 3.96 -7.64 -10.74
N TRP A 160 2.86 -7.68 -9.99
CA TRP A 160 2.80 -7.19 -8.62
C TRP A 160 3.40 -8.14 -7.57
N ASP A 161 3.78 -9.37 -7.96
CA ASP A 161 4.35 -10.37 -7.04
C ASP A 161 5.65 -9.88 -6.38
N GLY A 162 6.48 -9.15 -7.11
CA GLY A 162 7.69 -8.53 -6.55
C GLY A 162 7.38 -7.50 -5.46
N PHE A 163 6.31 -6.72 -5.64
CA PHE A 163 5.81 -5.79 -4.62
C PHE A 163 5.31 -6.54 -3.38
N VAL A 164 4.50 -7.58 -3.57
CA VAL A 164 3.98 -8.43 -2.48
C VAL A 164 5.11 -9.10 -1.71
N SER A 165 6.09 -9.68 -2.40
CA SER A 165 7.26 -10.31 -1.76
C SER A 165 8.07 -9.30 -0.92
N ARG A 166 8.17 -8.06 -1.39
CA ARG A 166 8.96 -7.02 -0.75
C ARG A 166 8.28 -6.36 0.45
N PHE A 167 6.96 -6.18 0.38
CA PHE A 167 6.17 -5.34 1.29
C PHE A 167 5.01 -6.06 1.97
N GLY A 168 4.66 -7.25 1.52
CA GLY A 168 3.66 -8.09 2.18
C GLY A 168 4.08 -8.38 3.62
N LYS A 169 3.08 -8.49 4.49
CA LYS A 169 3.31 -8.87 5.89
C LYS A 169 3.98 -10.24 5.90
N LYS A 170 5.28 -10.28 6.21
CA LYS A 170 6.00 -11.54 6.34
C LYS A 170 5.32 -12.31 7.47
N GLN A 171 4.75 -13.47 7.16
CA GLN A 171 4.20 -14.33 8.20
C GLN A 171 5.31 -14.56 9.21
N ASN A 172 5.03 -14.20 10.46
CA ASN A 172 6.00 -14.10 11.53
C ASN A 172 6.75 -15.43 11.69
N LEU A 173 7.90 -15.54 11.03
CA LEU A 173 8.91 -16.54 11.33
C LEU A 173 9.20 -16.51 12.83
N GLU A 174 9.21 -15.32 13.42
CA GLU A 174 9.35 -15.09 14.86
C GLU A 174 8.19 -15.67 15.69
N THR A 175 6.95 -15.62 15.23
CA THR A 175 5.80 -16.21 15.94
C THR A 175 5.80 -17.72 15.80
N GLN A 176 6.19 -18.26 14.64
CA GLN A 176 6.39 -19.70 14.47
C GLN A 176 7.55 -20.20 15.32
N VAL A 177 8.70 -19.52 15.32
CA VAL A 177 9.87 -19.86 16.14
C VAL A 177 9.51 -19.78 17.62
N LYS A 178 8.86 -18.70 18.08
CA LYS A 178 8.38 -18.60 19.47
C LYS A 178 7.45 -19.75 19.82
N ARG A 179 6.51 -20.11 18.95
CA ARG A 179 5.58 -21.23 19.15
C ARG A 179 6.33 -22.57 19.26
N VAL A 180 7.27 -22.85 18.35
CA VAL A 180 8.07 -24.09 18.36
C VAL A 180 8.96 -24.17 19.60
N CYS A 181 9.65 -23.08 19.96
CA CYS A 181 10.48 -23.02 21.17
C CYS A 181 9.65 -23.23 22.44
N CYS A 182 8.47 -22.60 22.56
CA CYS A 182 7.58 -22.81 23.70
C CYS A 182 7.14 -24.27 23.82
N TYR A 183 6.77 -24.93 22.71
CA TYR A 183 6.41 -26.35 22.73
C TYR A 183 7.58 -27.25 23.13
N ALA A 184 8.78 -26.98 22.63
CA ALA A 184 9.98 -27.74 23.00
C ALA A 184 10.28 -27.63 24.51
N LEU A 185 10.19 -26.42 25.08
CA LEU A 185 10.40 -26.20 26.51
C LEU A 185 9.36 -26.93 27.37
N LEU A 186 8.08 -26.92 26.95
CA LEU A 186 7.02 -27.64 27.64
C LEU A 186 7.26 -29.15 27.64
N LEU A 187 7.68 -29.73 26.51
CA LEU A 187 8.00 -31.17 26.40
C LEU A 187 9.20 -31.56 27.27
N LEU A 188 10.22 -30.71 27.35
CA LEU A 188 11.36 -30.94 28.23
C LEU A 188 10.95 -30.87 29.71
N ALA A 189 10.14 -29.87 30.09
CA ALA A 189 9.66 -29.72 31.45
C ALA A 189 8.79 -30.91 31.88
N THR A 190 7.87 -31.37 31.03
CA THR A 190 7.05 -32.54 31.32
C THR A 190 7.89 -33.81 31.41
N GLY A 191 8.90 -33.99 30.53
CA GLY A 191 9.83 -35.10 30.60
C GLY A 191 10.65 -35.13 31.89
N ILE A 192 11.20 -33.99 32.30
CA ILE A 192 11.94 -33.85 33.58
C ILE A 192 11.00 -34.15 34.75
N PHE A 193 9.79 -33.60 34.75
CA PHE A 193 8.81 -33.84 35.80
C PHE A 193 8.44 -35.33 35.92
N PHE A 194 8.20 -35.99 34.79
CA PHE A 194 7.89 -37.42 34.74
C PHE A 194 9.07 -38.27 35.25
N HIS A 195 10.30 -37.91 34.87
CA HIS A 195 11.51 -38.58 35.34
C HIS A 195 11.70 -38.43 36.86
N LEU A 196 11.45 -37.23 37.41
CA LEU A 196 11.51 -37.00 38.86
C LEU A 196 10.44 -37.82 39.61
N LEU A 197 9.22 -37.91 39.07
CA LEU A 197 8.16 -38.73 39.64
C LEU A 197 8.48 -40.22 39.59
N TRP A 198 9.04 -40.71 38.49
CA TRP A 198 9.50 -42.09 38.34
C TRP A 198 10.58 -42.42 39.38
N LYS A 199 11.60 -41.56 39.48
CA LYS A 199 12.71 -41.74 40.43
C LYS A 199 12.23 -41.74 41.88
N ARG A 200 11.23 -40.94 42.23
CA ARG A 200 10.63 -40.92 43.57
C ARG A 200 9.76 -42.14 43.89
N ARG A 201 9.23 -42.84 42.89
CA ARG A 201 8.42 -44.05 43.08
C ARG A 201 9.24 -45.34 43.23
N HIS A 202 10.50 -45.31 42.80
CA HIS A 202 11.42 -46.46 42.84
C HIS A 202 12.50 -46.35 43.93
N LEU A 203 12.40 -45.35 44.80
CA LEU A 203 13.14 -45.24 46.06
C LEU A 203 12.18 -45.53 47.22
#